data_AF-A0A935WYD0-F1
#
_entry.id   AF-A0A935WYD0-F1
#
_cell.length_a   1.000
_cell.length_b   1.000
_cell.length_c   1.000
_cell.angle_alpha   90.00
_cell.angle_beta   90.00
_cell.angle_gamma   90.00
#
_symmetry.space_group_name_H-M   'P 1'
#
loop_
_entity.id
_entity.type
_entity.pdbx_description
1 polymer ?
#
loop_
_entity_poly.entity_id
_entity_poly.type
_entity_poly.pdbx_seq_one_letter_code
_entity_poly.pdbx_strand_id
1 'polypeptide(L)'
;MDAPTFALDGFDRPLIARVYTDTRDVHVARWNGVVWGLLAPSPDVPASLGITNAATPQLAVSGDDRIFLVWDGDTPSGHSVYVGEWSETEKAWVGLRGSASPDTVDLASIDGQWPGVTVVGQRLYVLWEETVETGKVEIRIYQLPL
;
A
#
# COMPACT_ATOMS: atom_id res chain seq x y z
N MET A 1 -6.36 -12.23 10.32
CA MET A 1 -7.74 -11.85 9.94
C MET A 1 -7.56 -10.71 8.96
N ASP A 2 -7.96 -10.88 7.71
CA ASP A 2 -7.78 -9.84 6.69
C ASP A 2 -8.80 -8.74 6.94
N ALA A 3 -8.37 -7.63 7.54
CA ALA A 3 -9.23 -6.49 7.84
C ALA A 3 -9.21 -5.52 6.64
N PRO A 4 -10.38 -5.16 6.07
CA PRO A 4 -10.42 -4.08 5.11
C PRO A 4 -10.07 -2.75 5.80
N THR A 5 -9.44 -1.86 5.06
CA THR A 5 -9.16 -0.49 5.49
C THR A 5 -10.00 0.50 4.70
N PHE A 6 -10.19 1.70 5.24
CA PHE A 6 -10.92 2.76 4.57
C PHE A 6 -10.19 4.10 4.72
N ALA A 7 -10.39 4.98 3.73
CA ALA A 7 -9.96 6.37 3.77
C ALA A 7 -10.99 7.25 3.04
N LEU A 8 -10.86 8.56 3.17
CA LEU A 8 -11.65 9.53 2.40
C LEU A 8 -10.72 10.29 1.46
N ASP A 9 -11.18 10.58 0.24
CA ASP A 9 -10.53 11.59 -0.60
C ASP A 9 -10.94 13.01 -0.19
N GLY A 10 -10.33 14.01 -0.81
CA GLY A 10 -10.62 15.43 -0.61
C GLY A 10 -12.01 15.88 -1.07
N PHE A 11 -12.82 14.97 -1.62
CA PHE A 11 -14.25 15.17 -1.91
C PHE A 11 -15.16 14.40 -0.94
N ASP A 12 -14.62 13.95 0.21
CA ASP A 12 -15.31 13.11 1.21
C ASP A 12 -15.84 11.78 0.64
N ARG A 13 -15.27 11.30 -0.47
CA ARG A 13 -15.68 10.04 -1.06
C ARG A 13 -14.86 8.90 -0.48
N PRO A 14 -15.49 7.79 -0.07
CA PRO A 14 -14.79 6.69 0.54
C PRO A 14 -13.94 5.91 -0.46
N LEU A 15 -12.75 5.53 0.02
CA LEU A 15 -11.90 4.49 -0.53
C LEU A 15 -11.92 3.30 0.42
N ILE A 16 -11.87 2.09 -0.14
CA ILE A 16 -11.71 0.85 0.62
C ILE A 16 -10.58 0.07 -0.01
N ALA A 17 -9.66 -0.47 0.80
CA ALA A 17 -8.73 -1.49 0.37
C ALA A 17 -8.99 -2.81 1.09
N ARG A 18 -8.89 -3.92 0.36
CA ARG A 18 -9.08 -5.27 0.89
C ARG A 18 -8.19 -6.27 0.18
N VAL A 19 -7.87 -7.35 0.89
CA VAL A 19 -7.24 -8.53 0.29
C VAL A 19 -8.34 -9.44 -0.25
N TYR A 20 -8.20 -9.93 -1.48
CA TYR A 20 -9.04 -11.01 -1.99
C TYR A 20 -8.51 -12.36 -1.52
N THR A 21 -9.38 -13.20 -0.98
CA THR A 21 -8.99 -14.47 -0.34
C THR A 21 -8.36 -15.47 -1.29
N ASP A 22 -8.78 -15.44 -2.56
CA ASP A 22 -8.48 -16.50 -3.52
C ASP A 22 -7.14 -16.26 -4.22
N THR A 23 -6.81 -15.00 -4.49
CA THR A 23 -5.56 -14.60 -5.15
C THR A 23 -4.55 -14.01 -4.19
N ARG A 24 -5.00 -13.57 -3.01
CA ARG A 24 -4.23 -12.79 -2.04
C ARG A 24 -3.69 -11.48 -2.62
N ASP A 25 -4.44 -10.87 -3.52
CA ASP A 25 -4.15 -9.54 -4.05
C ASP A 25 -4.84 -8.44 -3.25
N VAL A 26 -4.20 -7.27 -3.18
CA VAL A 26 -4.82 -6.06 -2.61
C VAL A 26 -5.62 -5.34 -3.70
N HIS A 27 -6.90 -5.11 -3.45
CA HIS A 27 -7.79 -4.34 -4.30
C HIS A 27 -8.22 -3.08 -3.59
N VAL A 28 -8.22 -1.96 -4.32
CA VAL A 28 -8.72 -0.68 -3.84
C VAL A 28 -9.90 -0.23 -4.68
N ALA A 29 -10.97 0.22 -4.06
CA ALA A 29 -12.12 0.80 -4.75
C ALA A 29 -12.44 2.19 -4.20
N ARG A 30 -12.86 3.10 -5.09
CA ARG A 30 -13.26 4.48 -4.76
C ARG A 30 -14.72 4.68 -5.16
N TRP A 31 -15.52 5.23 -4.25
CA TRP A 31 -16.86 5.67 -4.57
C TRP A 31 -16.79 6.98 -5.34
N ASN A 32 -17.53 7.12 -6.44
CA ASN A 32 -17.53 8.36 -7.22
C ASN A 32 -18.75 9.26 -6.96
N GLY A 33 -19.65 8.86 -6.05
CA GLY A 33 -20.95 9.50 -5.83
C GLY A 33 -22.14 8.70 -6.39
N VAL A 34 -21.90 7.77 -7.31
CA VAL A 34 -22.93 7.00 -8.02
C VAL A 34 -22.61 5.50 -8.05
N VAL A 35 -21.37 5.13 -8.31
CA VAL A 35 -20.89 3.75 -8.38
C VAL A 35 -19.50 3.62 -7.75
N TRP A 36 -19.18 2.41 -7.30
CA TRP A 36 -17.82 2.03 -6.92
C TRP A 36 -16.98 1.77 -8.18
N GLY A 37 -15.82 2.40 -8.27
CA GLY A 37 -14.82 2.15 -9.31
C GLY A 37 -13.57 1.50 -8.70
N LEU A 38 -13.07 0.43 -9.34
CA LEU A 38 -11.83 -0.23 -8.94
C LEU A 38 -10.63 0.65 -9.35
N LEU A 39 -9.68 0.83 -8.44
CA LEU A 39 -8.37 1.42 -8.68
C LEU A 39 -7.36 0.29 -8.89
N ALA A 40 -7.30 -0.25 -10.10
CA ALA A 40 -6.40 -1.33 -10.48
C ALA A 40 -5.68 -1.00 -11.79
N PRO A 41 -4.42 -1.44 -11.98
CA PRO A 41 -3.70 -1.27 -13.24
C PRO A 41 -4.39 -2.00 -14.41
N SER A 42 -5.09 -3.10 -14.11
CA SER A 42 -5.94 -3.87 -15.02
C SER A 42 -6.83 -4.83 -14.21
N PRO A 43 -8.04 -5.18 -14.66
CA PRO A 43 -8.85 -6.24 -14.03
C PRO A 43 -8.25 -7.65 -14.16
N ASP A 44 -7.25 -7.86 -15.04
CA ASP A 44 -6.72 -9.17 -15.41
C ASP A 44 -5.19 -9.33 -15.21
N VAL A 45 -4.51 -8.32 -14.65
CA VAL A 45 -3.05 -8.38 -14.42
C VAL A 45 -2.83 -8.43 -12.91
N PRO A 46 -2.27 -9.52 -12.37
CA PRO A 46 -1.75 -9.50 -11.01
C PRO A 46 -0.72 -8.38 -10.94
N ALA A 47 -0.70 -7.60 -9.86
CA ALA A 47 0.47 -6.79 -9.53
C ALA A 47 1.64 -7.76 -9.26
N SER A 48 2.21 -8.32 -10.32
CA SER A 48 3.27 -9.31 -10.27
C SER A 48 4.57 -8.56 -10.00
N LEU A 49 4.78 -8.23 -8.72
CA LEU A 49 6.04 -7.74 -8.19
C LEU A 49 6.82 -8.85 -7.46
N GLY A 50 6.48 -10.12 -7.74
CA GLY A 50 7.08 -11.27 -7.06
C GLY A 50 6.59 -11.47 -5.62
N ILE A 51 5.49 -10.80 -5.26
CA ILE A 51 4.93 -10.82 -3.91
C ILE A 51 3.78 -11.82 -3.92
N THR A 52 3.91 -12.88 -3.14
CA THR A 52 2.80 -13.81 -2.89
C THR A 52 2.12 -13.44 -1.58
N ASN A 53 0.82 -13.71 -1.44
CA ASN A 53 0.15 -13.65 -0.13
C ASN A 53 0.10 -12.25 0.51
N ALA A 54 -0.43 -11.24 -0.19
CA ALA A 54 -0.53 -9.89 0.38
C ALA A 54 -1.49 -9.84 1.59
N ALA A 55 -1.16 -8.99 2.55
CA ALA A 55 -1.87 -8.84 3.82
C ALA A 55 -1.88 -7.38 4.31
N THR A 56 -2.71 -7.16 5.33
CA THR A 56 -2.87 -5.93 6.12
C THR A 56 -2.76 -4.59 5.35
N PRO A 57 -3.57 -4.39 4.29
CA PRO A 57 -3.50 -3.17 3.52
C PRO A 57 -3.93 -1.95 4.36
N GLN A 58 -3.23 -0.83 4.22
CA GLN A 58 -3.57 0.47 4.80
C GLN A 58 -3.59 1.56 3.73
N LEU A 59 -4.51 2.51 3.86
CA LEU A 59 -4.67 3.65 2.94
C LEU A 59 -4.34 4.96 3.64
N ALA A 60 -3.72 5.88 2.90
CA ALA A 60 -3.66 7.29 3.26
C ALA A 60 -3.96 8.15 2.04
N VAL A 61 -4.61 9.30 2.28
CA VAL A 61 -4.82 10.32 1.26
C VAL A 61 -4.21 11.62 1.74
N SER A 62 -3.41 12.27 0.91
CA SER A 62 -2.83 13.58 1.21
C SER A 62 -3.81 14.71 0.94
N GLY A 63 -3.48 15.92 1.41
CA GLY A 63 -4.31 17.12 1.19
C GLY A 63 -4.42 17.56 -0.28
N ASP A 64 -3.57 17.04 -1.17
CA ASP A 64 -3.60 17.23 -2.63
C ASP A 64 -4.15 16.00 -3.38
N ASP A 65 -4.96 15.16 -2.70
CA ASP A 65 -5.67 14.02 -3.28
C ASP A 65 -4.81 12.88 -3.81
N ARG A 66 -3.54 12.79 -3.38
CA ARG A 66 -2.68 11.65 -3.71
C ARG A 66 -3.05 10.49 -2.79
N ILE A 67 -3.27 9.33 -3.39
CA ILE A 67 -3.69 8.12 -2.69
C ILE A 67 -2.47 7.20 -2.56
N PHE A 68 -2.16 6.83 -1.32
CA PHE A 68 -1.09 5.91 -0.98
C PHE A 68 -1.68 4.62 -0.42
N LEU A 69 -1.10 3.51 -0.82
CA LEU A 69 -1.41 2.17 -0.34
C LEU A 69 -0.15 1.54 0.21
N VAL A 70 -0.23 0.96 1.40
CA VAL A 70 0.81 0.09 1.95
C VAL A 70 0.22 -1.26 2.29
N TRP A 71 1.03 -2.31 2.17
CA TRP A 71 0.65 -3.69 2.49
C TRP A 71 1.91 -4.48 2.82
N ASP A 72 1.75 -5.59 3.53
CA ASP A 72 2.80 -6.60 3.64
C ASP A 72 2.52 -7.77 2.70
N GLY A 73 3.54 -8.54 2.38
CA GLY A 73 3.40 -9.78 1.61
C GLY A 73 4.64 -10.65 1.69
N ASP A 74 4.50 -11.90 1.26
CA ASP A 74 5.56 -12.89 1.32
C ASP A 74 6.59 -12.64 0.21
N THR A 75 7.85 -12.82 0.59
CA THR A 75 9.03 -12.90 -0.27
C THR A 75 9.70 -14.27 -0.09
N PRO A 76 10.61 -14.68 -0.98
CA PRO A 76 11.41 -15.89 -0.77
C PRO A 76 12.23 -15.89 0.53
N SER A 77 12.48 -14.72 1.14
CA SER A 77 13.33 -14.54 2.31
C SER A 77 12.59 -14.19 3.62
N GLY A 78 11.26 -14.01 3.59
CA GLY A 78 10.48 -13.52 4.74
C GLY A 78 9.27 -12.71 4.27
N HIS A 79 8.81 -11.73 5.05
CA HIS A 79 7.81 -10.76 4.61
C HIS A 79 8.46 -9.42 4.27
N SER A 80 7.85 -8.70 3.33
CA SER A 80 8.24 -7.34 2.99
C SER A 80 7.07 -6.40 3.08
N VAL A 81 7.39 -5.11 3.28
CA VAL A 81 6.42 -4.02 3.33
C VAL A 81 6.55 -3.19 2.07
N TYR A 82 5.42 -3.03 1.38
CA TYR A 82 5.35 -2.35 0.11
C TYR A 82 4.58 -1.05 0.23
N VAL A 83 4.92 -0.09 -0.62
CA VAL A 83 4.20 1.17 -0.76
C VAL A 83 4.02 1.53 -2.24
N GLY A 84 2.81 1.96 -2.59
CA GLY A 84 2.45 2.44 -3.92
C GLY A 84 1.62 3.72 -3.86
N GLU A 85 1.71 4.52 -4.92
CA GLU A 85 0.91 5.72 -5.15
C GLU A 85 -0.02 5.51 -6.34
N TRP A 86 -1.29 5.91 -6.26
CA TRP A 86 -2.21 5.85 -7.39
C TRP A 86 -1.91 6.97 -8.39
N SER A 87 -1.57 6.59 -9.63
CA SER A 87 -1.42 7.54 -10.73
C SER A 87 -2.74 7.68 -11.48
N GLU A 88 -3.38 8.85 -11.35
CA GLU A 88 -4.58 9.16 -12.14
C GLU A 88 -4.30 9.23 -13.65
N THR A 89 -3.06 9.51 -14.04
CA THR A 89 -2.62 9.58 -15.43
C THR A 89 -2.45 8.19 -16.04
N GLU A 90 -1.76 7.30 -15.32
CA GLU A 90 -1.45 5.94 -15.82
C GLU A 90 -2.56 4.95 -15.52
N LYS A 91 -3.52 5.34 -14.66
CA LYS A 91 -4.56 4.46 -14.12
C LYS A 91 -3.95 3.19 -13.52
N ALA A 92 -2.84 3.37 -12.81
CA ALA A 92 -2.04 2.30 -12.23
C ALA A 92 -1.46 2.74 -10.89
N TRP A 93 -1.16 1.76 -10.04
CA TRP A 93 -0.31 1.96 -8.88
C TRP A 93 1.15 2.03 -9.32
N VAL A 94 1.83 3.10 -8.95
CA VAL A 94 3.22 3.35 -9.30
C VAL A 94 4.09 3.44 -8.04
N GLY A 95 5.39 3.29 -8.22
CA GLY A 95 6.36 3.61 -7.18
C GLY A 95 6.26 5.05 -6.70
N LEU A 96 6.76 5.32 -5.48
CA LEU A 96 6.82 6.68 -4.97
C LEU A 96 7.70 7.57 -5.88
N ARG A 97 7.26 8.80 -6.16
CA ARG A 97 8.02 9.74 -7.01
C ARG A 97 9.49 9.86 -6.55
N GLY A 98 10.43 9.60 -7.46
CA GLY A 98 11.88 9.60 -7.18
C GLY A 98 12.48 8.23 -6.86
N SER A 99 11.68 7.17 -6.78
CA SER A 99 12.15 5.78 -6.79
C SER A 99 12.65 5.40 -8.20
N ALA A 100 13.74 4.62 -8.26
CA ALA A 100 14.24 4.03 -9.52
C ALA A 100 13.38 2.84 -10.00
N SER A 101 12.44 2.38 -9.17
CA SER A 101 11.47 1.35 -9.51
C SER A 101 10.25 1.99 -10.18
N PRO A 102 9.82 1.53 -11.37
CA PRO A 102 8.53 1.92 -11.95
C PRO A 102 7.36 1.42 -11.10
N ASP A 103 7.62 0.45 -10.21
CA ASP A 103 6.65 -0.21 -9.35
C ASP A 103 6.83 0.18 -7.88
N THR A 104 6.11 -0.51 -6.99
CA THR A 104 6.10 -0.29 -5.54
C THR A 104 7.49 -0.39 -4.92
N VAL A 105 7.70 0.30 -3.81
CA VAL A 105 8.99 0.26 -3.08
C VAL A 105 8.88 -0.76 -1.95
N ASP A 106 9.79 -1.74 -1.93
CA ASP A 106 10.03 -2.58 -0.76
C ASP A 106 10.79 -1.78 0.30
N LEU A 107 10.22 -1.66 1.48
CA LEU A 107 10.74 -0.90 2.62
C LEU A 107 11.40 -1.78 3.68
N ALA A 108 11.09 -3.08 3.71
CA ALA A 108 11.63 -3.98 4.71
C ALA A 108 13.02 -4.46 4.31
N SER A 109 13.90 -4.61 5.30
CA SER A 109 15.27 -5.10 5.09
C SER A 109 15.43 -6.59 5.38
N ILE A 110 14.52 -7.17 6.18
CA ILE A 110 14.59 -8.58 6.62
C ILE A 110 13.21 -9.25 6.62
N ASP A 111 12.33 -8.87 7.55
CA ASP A 111 11.00 -9.49 7.75
C ASP A 111 10.03 -8.45 8.33
N GLY A 112 9.40 -7.70 7.43
CA GLY A 112 8.53 -6.57 7.75
C GLY A 112 7.05 -6.92 7.66
N GLN A 113 6.28 -6.58 8.69
CA GLN A 113 4.85 -6.88 8.79
C GLN A 113 4.04 -5.74 9.44
N TRP A 114 2.73 -5.83 9.28
CA TRP A 114 1.73 -4.96 9.90
C TRP A 114 2.00 -3.47 9.67
N PRO A 115 2.14 -3.04 8.41
CA PRO A 115 2.40 -1.65 8.11
C PRO A 115 1.26 -0.73 8.54
N GLY A 116 1.64 0.49 8.87
CA GLY A 116 0.76 1.65 9.01
C GLY A 116 1.23 2.77 8.08
N VAL A 117 0.29 3.59 7.60
CA VAL A 117 0.61 4.74 6.75
C VAL A 117 -0.18 5.97 7.19
N THR A 118 0.47 7.13 7.14
CA THR A 118 -0.19 8.42 7.34
C THR A 118 0.52 9.53 6.57
N VAL A 119 -0.22 10.59 6.26
CA VAL A 119 0.34 11.81 5.67
C VAL A 119 0.20 12.95 6.68
N VAL A 120 1.32 13.63 6.96
CA VAL A 120 1.34 14.79 7.85
C VAL A 120 2.00 15.95 7.11
N GLY A 121 1.21 16.96 6.75
CA GLY A 121 1.67 18.05 5.89
C GLY A 121 2.05 17.51 4.50
N GLN A 122 3.24 17.85 4.01
CA GLN A 122 3.80 17.36 2.75
C GLN A 122 4.76 16.17 2.97
N ARG A 123 4.44 15.27 3.90
CA ARG A 123 5.27 14.10 4.19
C ARG A 123 4.42 12.86 4.38
N LEU A 124 4.82 11.79 3.69
CA LEU A 124 4.34 10.44 3.92
C LEU A 124 5.18 9.80 5.02
N TYR A 125 4.51 9.12 5.95
CA TYR A 125 5.12 8.27 6.97
C TYR A 125 4.57 6.86 6.80
N VAL A 126 5.46 5.89 6.64
CA VAL A 126 5.15 4.47 6.66
C VAL A 126 5.89 3.86 7.84
N LEU A 127 5.18 3.12 8.69
CA LEU A 127 5.76 2.37 9.80
C LEU A 127 5.45 0.89 9.66
N TRP A 128 6.28 0.04 10.24
CA TRP A 128 6.04 -1.40 10.29
C TRP A 128 6.79 -2.05 11.45
N GLU A 129 6.39 -3.27 11.78
CA GLU A 129 7.17 -4.14 12.67
C GLU A 129 8.19 -4.92 11.84
N GLU A 130 9.45 -4.92 12.27
CA GLU A 130 10.51 -5.69 11.64
C GLU A 130 11.14 -6.66 12.62
N THR A 131 11.10 -7.96 12.28
CA THR A 131 11.85 -8.99 13.00
C THR A 131 13.30 -8.95 12.54
N VAL A 132 14.16 -8.33 13.34
CA VAL A 132 15.57 -8.10 12.99
C VAL A 132 16.46 -9.30 13.32
N GLU A 133 16.08 -10.08 14.33
CA GLU A 133 16.68 -11.37 14.69
C GLU A 133 15.68 -12.15 15.57
N THR A 134 15.97 -13.44 15.84
CA THR A 134 15.08 -14.28 16.64
C THR A 134 14.78 -13.66 18.00
N GLY A 135 13.51 -13.39 18.28
CA GLY A 135 13.06 -12.80 19.54
C GLY A 135 13.23 -11.29 19.66
N LYS A 136 13.65 -10.60 18.59
CA LYS A 136 13.82 -9.15 18.56
C LYS A 136 13.02 -8.51 17.42
N VAL A 137 12.05 -7.68 17.80
CA VAL A 137 11.22 -6.89 16.89
C VAL A 137 11.49 -5.41 17.12
N GLU A 138 11.63 -4.65 16.03
CA GLU A 138 11.79 -3.19 16.05
C GLU A 138 10.65 -2.51 15.27
N ILE A 139 10.22 -1.33 15.72
CA ILE A 139 9.36 -0.48 14.90
C ILE A 139 10.25 0.34 13.96
N ARG A 140 10.02 0.19 12.66
CA ARG A 140 10.69 0.96 11.62
C ARG A 140 9.81 2.07 11.11
N ILE A 141 10.43 3.13 10.61
CA ILE A 141 9.74 4.27 10.00
C ILE A 141 10.49 4.68 8.74
N TYR A 142 9.76 4.73 7.62
CA TYR A 142 10.16 5.37 6.38
C TYR A 142 9.41 6.70 6.24
N GLN A 143 10.10 7.73 5.78
CA GLN A 143 9.48 9.03 5.50
C GLN A 143 9.88 9.53 4.13
N LEU A 144 8.93 10.13 3.42
CA LEU A 144 9.17 10.72 2.10
C LEU A 144 8.50 12.10 1.99
N PRO A 145 9.22 13.14 1.52
CA PRO A 145 8.61 14.39 1.10
C PRO A 145 7.71 14.20 -0.12
N LEU A 146 6.51 14.80 -0.07
CA LEU A 146 5.50 14.73 -1.11
C LEU A 146 5.61 15.86 -2.13
#